data_AF-A0A453T2X6-F1
#
_entry.id   AF-A0A453T2X6-F1
#
_cell.length_a   1.000
_cell.length_b   1.000
_cell.length_c   1.000
_cell.angle_alpha   90.00
_cell.angle_beta   90.00
_cell.angle_gamma   90.00
#
_symmetry.space_group_name_H-M   'P 1'
#
loop_
_entity.id
_entity.type
_entity.pdbx_description
1 polymer ?
#
loop_
_entity_poly.entity_id
_entity_poly.type
_entity_poly.pdbx_seq_one_letter_code
_entity_poly.pdbx_strand_id
1 'polypeptide(L)'
;KVKEISMFLLKCLSSEASLASAAADAFHVMMGDSEVCLNKKFHARIKFLYKQRFFSILMPIFLSKIKETSELTTKLVIYRAFGHIISNAPVSAVITEAHQVNYFLIEACTTFVRSEHTNCPIASLIVFSDFARDG
;
A
#
# COMPACT_ATOMS: atom_id res chain seq x y z
N LYS A 1 -11.16 10.51 -11.51
CA LYS A 1 -9.84 10.05 -12.03
C LYS A 1 -8.97 9.34 -10.98
N VAL A 2 -8.23 10.01 -10.08
CA VAL A 2 -7.35 9.29 -9.10
C VAL A 2 -8.16 8.30 -8.24
N LYS A 3 -9.31 8.74 -7.70
CA LYS A 3 -10.22 7.87 -6.95
C LYS A 3 -10.73 6.68 -7.77
N GLU A 4 -11.03 6.85 -9.05
CA GLU A 4 -11.48 5.74 -9.92
C GLU A 4 -10.38 4.72 -10.14
N ILE A 5 -9.15 5.17 -10.42
CA ILE A 5 -7.98 4.30 -10.60
C ILE A 5 -7.70 3.53 -9.30
N SER A 6 -7.70 4.23 -8.16
CA SER A 6 -7.55 3.62 -6.84
C SER A 6 -8.62 2.55 -6.57
N MET A 7 -9.88 2.83 -6.88
CA MET A 7 -10.99 1.88 -6.70
C MET A 7 -10.88 0.68 -7.64
N PHE A 8 -10.41 0.90 -8.87
CA PHE A 8 -10.14 -0.18 -9.82
C PHE A 8 -9.01 -1.10 -9.31
N LEU A 9 -7.88 -0.52 -8.88
CA LEU A 9 -6.77 -1.29 -8.31
C LEU A 9 -7.21 -2.06 -7.05
N LEU A 10 -7.98 -1.43 -6.18
CA LEU A 10 -8.58 -2.09 -5.00
C LEU A 10 -9.48 -3.28 -5.35
N LYS A 11 -10.17 -3.24 -6.50
CA LYS A 11 -10.94 -4.39 -7.00
C LYS A 11 -10.01 -5.50 -7.49
N CYS A 12 -8.93 -5.13 -8.19
CA CYS A 12 -7.93 -6.08 -8.68
C CYS A 12 -7.18 -6.82 -7.56
N LEU A 13 -7.05 -6.23 -6.37
CA LEU A 13 -6.45 -6.91 -5.19
C LEU A 13 -7.19 -8.18 -4.78
N SER A 14 -8.45 -8.35 -5.17
CA SER A 14 -9.26 -9.55 -4.90
C SER A 14 -9.43 -10.44 -6.13
N SER A 15 -8.60 -10.27 -7.16
CA SER A 15 -8.61 -11.07 -8.39
C SER A 15 -7.55 -12.17 -8.35
N GLU A 16 -7.34 -12.86 -9.47
CA GLU A 16 -6.28 -13.87 -9.64
C GLU A 16 -4.90 -13.38 -9.17
N ALA A 17 -4.09 -14.30 -8.64
CA ALA A 17 -2.86 -13.99 -7.90
C ALA A 17 -1.88 -13.06 -8.64
N SER A 18 -1.70 -13.25 -9.95
CA SER A 18 -0.82 -12.41 -10.77
C SER A 18 -1.33 -10.97 -10.92
N LEU A 19 -2.64 -10.81 -11.15
CA LEU A 19 -3.28 -9.52 -11.26
C LEU A 19 -3.32 -8.80 -9.91
N ALA A 20 -3.60 -9.53 -8.82
CA ALA A 20 -3.61 -8.98 -7.48
C ALA A 20 -2.20 -8.49 -7.06
N SER A 21 -1.16 -9.25 -7.39
CA SER A 21 0.23 -8.84 -7.15
C SER A 21 0.62 -7.60 -7.96
N ALA A 22 0.30 -7.58 -9.25
CA ALA A 22 0.55 -6.41 -10.10
C ALA A 22 -0.23 -5.17 -9.63
N ALA A 23 -1.45 -5.35 -9.13
CA ALA A 23 -2.25 -4.27 -8.55
C ALA A 23 -1.63 -3.74 -7.25
N ALA A 24 -1.06 -4.60 -6.41
CA ALA A 24 -0.31 -4.18 -5.23
C ALA A 24 0.92 -3.36 -5.61
N ASP A 25 1.70 -3.82 -6.59
CA ASP A 25 2.90 -3.13 -7.07
C ASP A 25 2.58 -1.79 -7.76
N ALA A 26 1.41 -1.66 -8.37
CA ALA A 26 0.96 -0.40 -8.95
C ALA A 26 0.87 0.71 -7.89
N PHE A 27 0.52 0.40 -6.63
CA PHE A 27 0.53 1.40 -5.57
C PHE A 27 1.92 1.92 -5.25
N HIS A 28 2.96 1.08 -5.38
CA HIS A 28 4.35 1.52 -5.27
C HIS A 28 4.69 2.54 -6.37
N VAL A 29 4.32 2.25 -7.62
CA VAL A 29 4.55 3.16 -8.75
C VAL A 29 3.80 4.48 -8.57
N MET A 30 2.56 4.44 -8.04
CA MET A 30 1.76 5.65 -7.83
C MET A 30 2.30 6.55 -6.72
N MET A 31 2.92 5.96 -5.70
CA MET A 31 3.41 6.69 -4.52
C MET A 31 4.90 7.03 -4.60
N GLY A 32 5.67 6.26 -5.37
CA GLY A 32 7.08 6.48 -5.62
C GLY A 32 7.33 7.66 -6.55
N ASP A 33 8.51 8.26 -6.43
CA ASP A 33 9.00 9.25 -7.37
C ASP A 33 9.81 8.54 -8.47
N SER A 34 9.64 8.94 -9.73
CA SER A 34 10.40 8.38 -10.86
C SER A 34 11.50 9.34 -11.29
N GLU A 35 12.72 8.85 -11.48
CA GLU A 35 13.83 9.66 -11.99
C GLU A 35 13.78 9.86 -13.51
N VAL A 36 13.10 8.96 -14.23
CA VAL A 36 13.10 8.88 -15.70
C VAL A 36 11.85 9.47 -16.35
N CYS A 37 10.78 9.71 -15.59
CA CYS A 37 9.54 10.31 -16.11
C CYS A 37 8.76 11.05 -15.03
N LEU A 38 7.77 11.85 -15.44
CA LEU A 38 6.76 12.48 -14.57
C LEU A 38 7.31 13.22 -13.34
N ASN A 39 8.52 13.77 -13.43
CA ASN A 39 9.16 14.51 -12.36
C ASN A 39 9.41 15.98 -12.77
N LYS A 40 9.90 16.77 -11.82
CA LYS A 40 10.16 18.20 -12.00
C LYS A 40 11.19 18.48 -13.11
N LYS A 41 12.14 17.58 -13.36
CA LYS A 41 13.15 17.71 -14.43
C LYS A 41 12.51 17.65 -15.83
N PHE A 42 11.40 16.92 -15.96
CA PHE A 42 10.63 16.81 -17.21
C PHE A 42 9.40 17.72 -17.24
N HIS A 43 9.40 18.82 -16.47
CA HIS A 43 8.32 19.81 -16.42
C HIS A 43 6.93 19.24 -16.05
N ALA A 44 6.89 18.08 -15.37
CA ALA A 44 5.64 17.50 -14.91
C ALA A 44 5.01 18.37 -13.81
N ARG A 45 3.71 18.65 -13.94
CA ARG A 45 2.94 19.40 -12.93
C ARG A 45 2.43 18.44 -11.86
N ILE A 46 3.16 18.34 -10.76
CA ILE A 46 2.77 17.53 -9.59
C ILE A 46 1.96 18.40 -8.63
N LYS A 47 0.76 17.94 -8.25
CA LYS A 47 -0.04 18.64 -7.24
C LYS A 47 0.59 18.48 -5.86
N PHE A 48 0.69 19.59 -5.14
CA PHE A 48 1.09 19.58 -3.74
C PHE A 48 0.16 18.66 -2.91
N LEU A 49 0.73 17.91 -1.96
CA LEU A 49 0.03 16.96 -1.07
C LEU A 49 -0.67 15.78 -1.75
N TYR A 50 -0.39 15.45 -3.02
CA TYR A 50 -1.09 14.35 -3.68
C TYR A 50 -0.91 13.02 -2.92
N LYS A 51 0.30 12.71 -2.43
CA LYS A 51 0.60 11.49 -1.64
C LYS A 51 -0.20 11.44 -0.34
N GLN A 52 -0.25 12.55 0.41
CA GLN A 52 -1.06 12.65 1.63
C GLN A 52 -2.55 12.45 1.33
N ARG A 53 -3.09 13.15 0.32
CA ARG A 53 -4.49 13.01 -0.06
C ARG A 53 -4.82 11.59 -0.51
N PHE A 54 -3.90 10.95 -1.21
CA PHE A 54 -4.05 9.57 -1.66
C PHE A 54 -4.12 8.60 -0.48
N PHE A 55 -3.18 8.71 0.47
CA PHE A 55 -3.17 7.95 1.72
C PHE A 55 -4.48 8.12 2.51
N SER A 56 -4.90 9.35 2.79
CA SER A 56 -6.11 9.62 3.58
C SER A 56 -7.41 9.13 2.92
N ILE A 57 -7.47 9.08 1.57
CA ILE A 57 -8.62 8.50 0.86
C ILE A 57 -8.61 6.98 0.99
N LEU A 58 -7.43 6.36 0.90
CA LEU A 58 -7.31 4.90 0.83
C LEU A 58 -7.36 4.22 2.19
N MET A 59 -6.83 4.82 3.24
CA MET A 59 -6.80 4.21 4.59
C MET A 59 -8.16 3.59 5.01
N PRO A 60 -9.27 4.35 5.05
CA PRO A 60 -10.55 3.79 5.49
C PRO A 60 -11.05 2.66 4.56
N ILE A 61 -10.68 2.69 3.28
CA ILE A 61 -11.10 1.68 2.31
C ILE A 61 -10.32 0.38 2.52
N PHE A 62 -9.00 0.48 2.74
CA PHE A 62 -8.17 -0.67 3.12
C PHE A 62 -8.65 -1.30 4.44
N LEU A 63 -9.04 -0.48 5.42
CA LEU A 63 -9.58 -0.96 6.70
C LEU A 63 -10.84 -1.78 6.52
N SER A 64 -11.78 -1.30 5.70
CA SER A 64 -13.01 -2.05 5.39
C SER A 64 -12.67 -3.35 4.67
N LYS A 65 -11.85 -3.26 3.62
CA LYS A 65 -11.50 -4.39 2.75
C LYS A 65 -10.83 -5.53 3.52
N ILE A 66 -9.90 -5.22 4.44
CA ILE A 66 -9.20 -6.23 5.24
C ILE A 66 -10.14 -6.93 6.21
N LYS A 67 -11.09 -6.20 6.80
CA LYS A 67 -12.12 -6.77 7.68
C LYS A 67 -13.07 -7.69 6.92
N GLU A 68 -13.42 -7.34 5.68
CA GLU A 68 -14.31 -8.12 4.82
C GLU A 68 -13.62 -9.35 4.21
N THR A 69 -12.30 -9.34 4.07
CA THR A 69 -11.54 -10.42 3.44
C THR A 69 -11.27 -11.53 4.46
N SER A 70 -11.73 -12.76 4.20
CA SER A 70 -11.45 -13.92 5.05
C SER A 70 -10.20 -14.70 4.62
N GLU A 71 -9.86 -14.66 3.34
CA GLU A 71 -8.76 -15.43 2.75
C GLU A 71 -7.39 -14.80 3.09
N LEU A 72 -6.49 -15.60 3.67
CA LEU A 72 -5.18 -15.13 4.16
C LEU A 72 -4.26 -14.64 3.02
N THR A 73 -4.24 -15.34 1.89
CA THR A 73 -3.47 -14.99 0.70
C THR A 73 -3.89 -13.62 0.15
N THR A 74 -5.19 -13.39 0.01
CA THR A 74 -5.74 -12.10 -0.41
C THR A 74 -5.43 -11.00 0.62
N LYS A 75 -5.54 -11.27 1.92
CA LYS A 75 -5.12 -10.33 2.97
C LYS A 75 -3.65 -9.92 2.83
N LEU A 76 -2.75 -10.88 2.59
CA LEU A 76 -1.31 -10.60 2.41
C LEU A 76 -1.04 -9.66 1.24
N VAL A 77 -1.76 -9.83 0.13
CA VAL A 77 -1.65 -8.92 -1.03
C VAL A 77 -2.17 -7.52 -0.69
N ILE A 78 -3.26 -7.42 0.06
CA ILE A 78 -3.78 -6.13 0.52
C ILE A 78 -2.80 -5.46 1.49
N TYR A 79 -2.17 -6.20 2.41
CA TYR A 79 -1.13 -5.67 3.29
C TYR A 79 0.11 -5.19 2.54
N ARG A 80 0.54 -5.90 1.49
CA ARG A 80 1.63 -5.45 0.62
C ARG A 80 1.29 -4.12 -0.06
N ALA A 81 0.09 -4.03 -0.64
CA ALA A 81 -0.40 -2.79 -1.25
C ALA A 81 -0.47 -1.64 -0.23
N PHE A 82 -0.94 -1.90 0.99
CA PHE A 82 -0.96 -0.93 2.07
C PHE A 82 0.45 -0.47 2.45
N GLY A 83 1.38 -1.42 2.58
CA GLY A 83 2.79 -1.16 2.79
C GLY A 83 3.34 -0.16 1.77
N HIS A 84 3.12 -0.41 0.47
CA HIS A 84 3.61 0.47 -0.59
C HIS A 84 3.07 1.90 -0.50
N ILE A 85 1.87 2.07 0.05
CA ILE A 85 1.29 3.40 0.30
C ILE A 85 2.00 4.08 1.47
N ILE A 86 2.20 3.38 2.60
CA ILE A 86 2.78 4.01 3.79
C ILE A 86 4.26 4.35 3.62
N SER A 87 5.05 3.54 2.90
CA SER A 87 6.50 3.77 2.73
C SER A 87 6.83 5.08 2.01
N ASN A 88 5.91 5.62 1.21
CA ASN A 88 6.10 6.86 0.47
C ASN A 88 5.09 7.96 0.89
N ALA A 89 4.31 7.72 1.93
CA ALA A 89 3.40 8.72 2.47
C ALA A 89 4.18 9.75 3.31
N PRO A 90 3.76 11.03 3.34
CA PRO A 90 4.36 12.01 4.24
C PRO A 90 4.24 11.57 5.70
N VAL A 91 5.35 11.59 6.44
CA VAL A 91 5.42 11.16 7.85
C VAL A 91 4.33 11.82 8.70
N SER A 92 4.05 13.11 8.48
CA SER A 92 2.99 13.84 9.19
C SER A 92 1.60 13.23 9.00
N ALA A 93 1.29 12.71 7.81
CA ALA A 93 0.03 12.04 7.52
C ALA A 93 -0.05 10.69 8.24
N VAL A 94 1.05 9.93 8.23
CA VAL A 94 1.13 8.62 8.89
C VAL A 94 1.00 8.75 10.41
N ILE A 95 1.68 9.73 11.03
CA ILE A 95 1.60 9.99 12.48
C ILE A 95 0.16 10.35 12.89
N THR A 96 -0.55 11.13 12.07
CA THR A 96 -1.94 11.51 12.35
C THR A 96 -2.85 10.28 12.47
N GLU A 97 -2.53 9.20 11.74
CA GLU A 97 -3.27 7.93 11.74
C GLU A 97 -2.50 6.78 12.42
N ALA A 98 -1.51 7.11 13.27
CA ALA A 98 -0.54 6.16 13.81
C ALA A 98 -1.17 4.93 14.47
N HIS A 99 -2.27 5.12 15.21
CA HIS A 99 -2.98 4.01 15.86
C HIS A 99 -3.50 2.97 14.84
N GLN A 100 -4.05 3.43 13.73
CA GLN A 100 -4.61 2.57 12.68
C GLN A 100 -3.50 1.90 11.88
N VAL A 101 -2.45 2.65 11.56
CA VAL A 101 -1.25 2.14 10.88
C VAL A 101 -0.59 1.06 11.74
N ASN A 102 -0.40 1.30 13.04
CA ASN A 102 0.19 0.32 13.95
C ASN A 102 -0.67 -0.94 14.09
N TYR A 103 -1.99 -0.79 14.22
CA TYR A 103 -2.91 -1.93 14.21
C TYR A 103 -2.73 -2.79 12.95
N PHE A 104 -2.66 -2.16 11.78
CA PHE A 104 -2.42 -2.86 10.52
C PHE A 104 -1.07 -3.55 10.45
N LEU A 105 -0.01 -2.90 10.93
CA LEU A 105 1.33 -3.48 10.98
C LEU A 105 1.32 -4.77 11.79
N ILE A 106 0.69 -4.74 12.97
CA ILE A 106 0.58 -5.91 13.85
C ILE A 106 -0.26 -7.02 13.20
N GLU A 107 -1.42 -6.68 12.60
CA GLU A 107 -2.27 -7.67 11.93
C GLU A 107 -1.56 -8.29 10.71
N ALA A 108 -0.80 -7.50 9.96
CA ALA A 108 -0.01 -7.97 8.83
C ALA A 108 1.11 -8.92 9.26
N CYS A 109 1.88 -8.58 10.30
CA CYS A 109 2.91 -9.44 10.87
C CYS A 109 2.31 -10.75 11.41
N THR A 110 1.16 -10.67 12.09
CA THR A 110 0.46 -11.86 12.60
C THR A 110 -0.02 -12.76 11.45
N THR A 111 -0.59 -12.16 10.40
CA THR A 111 -1.06 -12.87 9.20
C THR A 111 0.11 -13.53 8.46
N PHE A 112 1.25 -12.85 8.36
CA PHE A 112 2.50 -13.36 7.81
C PHE A 112 2.97 -14.61 8.56
N VAL A 113 3.07 -14.54 9.89
CA VAL A 113 3.57 -15.66 10.71
C VAL A 113 2.67 -16.90 10.56
N ARG A 114 1.37 -16.69 10.32
CA ARG A 114 0.39 -17.76 10.10
C ARG A 114 0.41 -18.35 8.70
N SER A 115 1.07 -17.72 7.74
CA SER A 115 1.10 -18.20 6.35
C SER A 115 2.26 -19.17 6.15
N GLU A 116 1.98 -20.43 5.79
CA GLU A 116 3.00 -21.47 5.55
C GLU A 116 3.70 -21.35 4.18
N HIS A 117 3.24 -20.44 3.31
CA HIS A 117 3.74 -20.31 1.95
C HIS A 117 4.97 -19.38 1.85
N THR A 118 6.04 -19.87 1.25
CA THR A 118 7.40 -19.30 1.25
C THR A 118 7.66 -18.15 0.26
N ASN A 119 6.74 -17.80 -0.66
CA ASN A 119 7.04 -16.87 -1.77
C ASN A 119 6.37 -15.48 -1.74
N CYS A 120 5.26 -15.30 -1.00
CA CYS A 120 4.63 -13.99 -0.76
C CYS A 120 5.05 -13.23 0.52
N PRO A 121 5.55 -13.85 1.60
CA PRO A 121 5.72 -13.15 2.87
C PRO A 121 6.82 -12.08 2.85
N ILE A 122 7.96 -12.37 2.20
CA ILE A 122 9.18 -11.54 2.28
C ILE A 122 8.93 -10.12 1.76
N ALA A 123 8.14 -9.95 0.70
CA ALA A 123 7.83 -8.65 0.12
C ALA A 123 7.06 -7.73 1.09
N SER A 124 6.09 -8.27 1.84
CA SER A 124 5.38 -7.50 2.87
C SER A 124 6.31 -7.07 4.00
N LEU A 125 7.25 -7.93 4.39
CA LEU A 125 8.23 -7.67 5.44
C LEU A 125 9.29 -6.64 5.01
N ILE A 126 9.71 -6.67 3.73
CA ILE A 126 10.60 -5.66 3.14
C ILE A 126 9.95 -4.28 3.18
N VAL A 127 8.69 -4.19 2.78
CA VAL A 127 7.98 -2.90 2.74
C VAL A 127 7.77 -2.32 4.14
N PHE A 128 7.57 -3.17 5.15
CA PHE A 128 7.57 -2.73 6.55
C PHE A 128 8.96 -2.34 7.07
N SER A 129 10.01 -3.03 6.63
CA SER A 129 11.38 -2.65 6.98
C SER A 129 11.79 -1.32 6.32
N ASP A 130 11.34 -1.04 5.10
CA ASP A 130 11.58 0.22 4.40
C ASP A 130 10.84 1.37 5.10
N PHE A 131 9.60 1.15 5.54
CA PHE A 131 8.89 2.13 6.37
C PHE A 131 9.62 2.42 7.69
N ALA A 132 10.18 1.39 8.34
CA ALA A 132 10.94 1.56 9.59
C ALA A 132 12.34 2.17 9.39
N ARG A 133 12.91 2.09 8.19
CA ARG A 133 14.25 2.61 7.87
C ARG A 133 14.25 4.10 7.54
N ASP A 134 13.19 4.58 6.90
CA ASP A 134 13.10 5.95 6.38
C ASP A 134 12.22 6.88 7.27
N GLY A 135 11.81 6.41 8.46
CA GLY A 135 11.05 7.13 9.48
C GLY A 135 11.89 7.69 10.63
#